data_AF-A0A2V9WKM6-F1
#
_entry.id   AF-A0A2V9WKM6-F1
#
_cell.length_a   1.000
_cell.length_b   1.000
_cell.length_c   1.000
_cell.angle_alpha   90.00
_cell.angle_beta   90.00
_cell.angle_gamma   90.00
#
_symmetry.space_group_name_H-M   'P 1'
#
loop_
_entity.id
_entity.type
_entity.pdbx_description
1 polymer ?
#
loop_
_entity_poly.entity_id
_entity_poly.type
_entity_poly.pdbx_seq_one_letter_code
_entity_poly.pdbx_strand_id
1 'polypeptide(L)'
;MKQLYYRTISCARSRKLIVVAMGTMLLLAGCTRTATKQAQPHSEPSNISVVVTPGGPVVLTSSTAEFQILPSGYIQALLLKGGQRLSLDDPRQGNPEESDYLVQDGKEIHFTLDFGQTKISESIGKLGRGKHVEIPAQPIGPSGTSLRRTLHVEVYDDFPNILL
;
A
#
# COMPACT_ATOMS: atom_id res chain seq x y z
N MET A 1 -41.37 73.01 -23.83
CA MET A 1 -40.33 73.67 -24.68
C MET A 1 -39.05 73.82 -23.86
N LYS A 2 -37.90 73.46 -24.48
CA LYS A 2 -36.47 73.70 -24.11
C LYS A 2 -35.90 72.92 -22.90
N GLN A 3 -35.09 71.86 -23.09
CA GLN A 3 -33.66 71.75 -23.50
C GLN A 3 -32.78 71.54 -22.23
N LEU A 4 -32.35 70.30 -21.93
CA LEU A 4 -31.02 69.70 -22.24
C LEU A 4 -29.83 70.45 -21.59
N TYR A 5 -29.07 69.78 -20.71
CA TYR A 5 -27.63 69.62 -20.91
C TYR A 5 -27.00 68.58 -19.96
N TYR A 6 -26.39 67.56 -20.57
CA TYR A 6 -25.49 66.59 -19.94
C TYR A 6 -24.06 67.16 -20.00
N ARG A 7 -23.27 67.06 -18.92
CA ARG A 7 -21.80 67.16 -19.01
C ARG A 7 -21.11 66.32 -17.94
N THR A 8 -20.34 65.36 -18.42
CA THR A 8 -19.46 64.42 -17.71
C THR A 8 -18.03 64.99 -17.57
N ILE A 9 -17.17 64.21 -16.88
CA ILE A 9 -15.68 64.20 -16.83
C ILE A 9 -15.13 64.71 -15.47
N SER A 10 -14.89 63.82 -14.49
CA SER A 10 -13.68 62.99 -14.26
C SER A 10 -12.51 63.75 -13.63
N CYS A 11 -11.99 63.29 -12.48
CA CYS A 11 -10.57 62.91 -12.38
C CYS A 11 -10.22 62.28 -11.01
N ALA A 12 -9.88 60.99 -11.04
CA ALA A 12 -8.72 60.40 -10.37
C ALA A 12 -8.41 60.76 -8.90
N ARG A 13 -9.15 60.18 -7.95
CA ARG A 13 -8.59 60.03 -6.58
C ARG A 13 -8.93 58.73 -5.84
N SER A 14 -9.82 57.90 -6.37
CA SER A 14 -10.39 56.77 -5.63
C SER A 14 -10.01 55.37 -6.15
N ARG A 15 -8.98 55.25 -7.01
CA ARG A 15 -8.60 53.95 -7.59
C ARG A 15 -7.64 53.11 -6.74
N LYS A 16 -6.96 53.68 -5.74
CA LYS A 16 -6.01 52.90 -4.90
C LYS A 16 -6.67 52.21 -3.71
N LEU A 17 -7.80 52.71 -3.18
CA LEU A 17 -8.45 52.10 -2.02
C LEU A 17 -9.28 50.85 -2.37
N ILE A 18 -9.81 50.77 -3.59
CA ILE A 18 -10.71 49.67 -3.99
C ILE A 18 -9.93 48.37 -4.24
N VAL A 19 -8.67 48.46 -4.70
CA VAL A 19 -7.84 47.27 -4.97
C VAL A 19 -7.36 46.61 -3.68
N VAL A 20 -7.11 47.38 -2.62
CA VAL A 20 -6.66 46.84 -1.32
C VAL A 20 -7.82 46.15 -0.57
N ALA A 21 -9.03 46.69 -0.67
CA ALA A 21 -10.21 46.12 0.00
C ALA A 21 -10.70 44.80 -0.64
N MET A 22 -10.47 44.61 -1.95
CA MET A 22 -10.91 43.38 -2.65
C MET A 22 -9.89 42.24 -2.53
N GLY A 23 -8.61 42.55 -2.30
CA GLY A 23 -7.55 41.53 -2.10
C GLY A 23 -7.62 40.82 -0.75
N THR A 24 -8.12 41.48 0.30
CA THR A 24 -8.21 40.89 1.65
C THR A 24 -9.39 39.95 1.83
N MET A 25 -10.45 40.07 1.02
CA MET A 25 -11.65 39.23 1.16
C MET A 25 -11.50 37.83 0.50
N LEU A 26 -10.53 37.66 -0.41
CA LEU A 26 -10.26 36.38 -1.06
C LEU A 26 -9.41 35.41 -0.22
N LEU A 27 -8.85 35.85 0.92
CA LEU A 27 -8.05 35.00 1.79
C LEU A 27 -8.86 34.24 2.86
N LEU A 28 -10.17 34.51 2.99
CA LEU A 28 -11.05 33.85 3.97
C LEU A 28 -12.00 32.82 3.37
N ALA A 29 -11.96 32.63 2.04
CA ALA A 29 -12.71 31.57 1.34
C ALA A 29 -11.93 30.24 1.25
N GLY A 30 -10.93 30.05 2.13
CA GLY A 30 -10.31 28.75 2.35
C GLY A 30 -11.32 27.84 3.03
N CYS A 31 -12.01 27.02 2.23
CA CYS A 31 -12.94 25.98 2.67
C CYS A 31 -12.46 25.29 3.94
N THR A 32 -13.13 25.55 5.05
CA THR A 32 -13.28 24.60 6.16
C THR A 32 -14.12 23.42 5.69
N ARG A 33 -13.59 22.65 4.73
CA ARG A 33 -13.90 21.22 4.68
C ARG A 33 -12.98 20.57 5.70
N THR A 34 -13.37 20.65 6.97
CA THR A 34 -13.16 19.50 7.83
C THR A 34 -14.00 18.39 7.22
N ALA A 35 -13.44 17.71 6.22
CA ALA A 35 -13.78 16.33 6.02
C ALA A 35 -13.45 15.68 7.35
N THR A 36 -14.45 15.48 8.20
CA THR A 36 -14.49 14.31 9.07
C THR A 36 -14.50 13.12 8.13
N LYS A 37 -13.35 12.83 7.51
CA LYS A 37 -12.99 11.47 7.21
C LYS A 37 -12.82 10.88 8.59
N GLN A 38 -13.93 10.38 9.11
CA GLN A 38 -13.93 9.50 10.24
C GLN A 38 -12.94 8.42 9.83
N ALA A 39 -11.71 8.51 10.33
CA ALA A 39 -10.86 7.35 10.39
C ALA A 39 -11.67 6.42 11.27
N GLN A 40 -12.42 5.50 10.64
CA GLN A 40 -12.99 4.40 11.39
C GLN A 40 -11.80 3.82 12.13
N PRO A 41 -11.82 3.79 13.47
CA PRO A 41 -10.82 3.02 14.17
C PRO A 41 -11.00 1.61 13.61
N HIS A 42 -10.01 1.12 12.87
CA HIS A 42 -9.89 -0.29 12.56
C HIS A 42 -9.58 -0.98 13.89
N SER A 43 -10.59 -1.06 14.77
CA SER A 43 -10.50 -1.67 16.09
C SER A 43 -10.80 -3.16 16.04
N GLU A 44 -11.36 -3.64 14.93
CA GLU A 44 -11.59 -5.05 14.70
C GLU A 44 -10.34 -5.67 14.06
N PRO A 45 -9.82 -6.79 14.61
CA PRO A 45 -8.75 -7.55 13.98
C PRO A 45 -9.10 -7.97 12.54
N SER A 46 -8.08 -8.27 11.75
CA SER A 46 -8.29 -8.83 10.42
C SER A 46 -8.86 -10.26 10.49
N ASN A 47 -9.76 -10.59 9.56
CA ASN A 47 -10.36 -11.93 9.43
C ASN A 47 -9.51 -12.89 8.59
N ILE A 48 -8.36 -12.45 8.10
CA ILE A 48 -7.40 -13.29 7.39
C ILE A 48 -6.83 -14.31 8.36
N SER A 49 -6.94 -15.59 8.01
CA SER A 49 -6.26 -16.67 8.73
C SER A 49 -4.85 -16.85 8.18
N VAL A 50 -3.91 -17.18 9.06
CA VAL A 50 -2.52 -17.47 8.68
C VAL A 50 -2.14 -18.83 9.27
N VAL A 51 -1.68 -19.73 8.40
CA VAL A 51 -1.18 -21.05 8.78
C VAL A 51 0.29 -21.14 8.39
N VAL A 52 1.14 -21.47 9.35
CA VAL A 52 2.57 -21.68 9.14
C VAL A 52 2.87 -23.17 9.26
N THR A 53 3.32 -23.79 8.17
CA THR A 53 3.81 -25.17 8.18
C THR A 53 5.33 -25.16 8.39
N PRO A 54 5.90 -25.99 9.29
CA PRO A 54 7.35 -26.13 9.40
C PRO A 54 8.00 -26.50 8.06
N GLY A 55 8.98 -25.71 7.61
CA GLY A 55 9.60 -25.88 6.28
C GLY A 55 8.79 -25.29 5.11
N GLY A 56 7.65 -24.64 5.39
CA GLY A 56 6.76 -24.02 4.42
C GLY A 56 5.67 -24.96 3.88
N PRO A 57 4.62 -24.41 3.24
CA PRO A 57 4.40 -22.98 2.98
C PRO A 57 3.84 -22.20 4.20
N VAL A 58 3.83 -20.87 4.10
CA VAL A 58 2.88 -20.03 4.87
C VAL A 58 1.66 -19.77 4.00
N VAL A 59 0.47 -20.00 4.54
CA VAL A 59 -0.80 -19.81 3.83
C VAL A 59 -1.59 -18.71 4.50
N LEU A 60 -1.95 -17.66 3.75
CA LEU A 60 -2.85 -16.60 4.18
C LEU A 60 -4.19 -16.74 3.45
N THR A 61 -5.29 -16.85 4.18
CA THR A 61 -6.62 -17.06 3.59
C THR A 61 -7.58 -15.95 4.02
N SER A 62 -8.12 -15.23 3.03
CA SER A 62 -9.23 -14.28 3.17
C SER A 62 -10.55 -14.91 2.75
N SER A 63 -11.64 -14.13 2.74
CA SER A 63 -12.95 -14.59 2.28
C SER A 63 -13.02 -14.89 0.78
N THR A 64 -12.11 -14.33 -0.03
CA THR A 64 -12.15 -14.43 -1.50
C THR A 64 -10.85 -14.90 -2.12
N ALA A 65 -9.75 -14.92 -1.38
CA ALA A 65 -8.43 -15.28 -1.91
C ALA A 65 -7.58 -16.04 -0.89
N GLU A 66 -6.67 -16.87 -1.41
CA GLU A 66 -5.63 -17.56 -0.66
C GLU A 66 -4.27 -17.22 -1.27
N PHE A 67 -3.27 -16.95 -0.43
CA PHE A 67 -1.90 -16.68 -0.82
C PHE A 67 -0.99 -17.70 -0.17
N GLN A 68 -0.18 -18.39 -0.96
CA GLN A 68 0.75 -19.41 -0.48
C GLN A 68 2.19 -18.96 -0.73
N ILE A 69 2.93 -18.75 0.35
CA ILE A 69 4.37 -18.47 0.30
C ILE A 69 5.10 -19.81 0.32
N LEU A 70 5.60 -20.23 -0.85
CA LEU A 70 6.28 -21.51 -1.04
C LEU A 70 7.72 -21.47 -0.52
N PRO A 71 8.35 -22.63 -0.24
CA PRO A 71 9.75 -22.70 0.20
C PRO A 71 10.75 -22.04 -0.77
N SER A 72 10.41 -21.98 -2.05
CA SER A 72 11.20 -21.29 -3.10
C SER A 72 11.18 -19.77 -3.00
N GLY A 73 10.34 -19.18 -2.13
CA GLY A 73 10.07 -17.75 -2.09
C GLY A 73 8.93 -17.30 -3.02
N TYR A 74 8.46 -18.20 -3.90
CA TYR A 74 7.32 -17.91 -4.77
C TYR A 74 6.04 -17.69 -3.94
N ILE A 75 5.28 -16.63 -4.28
CA ILE A 75 3.99 -16.34 -3.67
C ILE A 75 2.91 -16.65 -4.69
N GLN A 76 2.22 -17.77 -4.50
CA GLN A 76 1.09 -18.16 -5.36
C GLN A 76 -0.20 -17.50 -4.88
N ALA A 77 -0.95 -16.89 -5.79
CA ALA A 77 -2.26 -16.33 -5.52
C ALA A 77 -3.37 -17.22 -6.08
N LEU A 78 -4.39 -17.49 -5.26
CA LEU A 78 -5.57 -18.26 -5.64
C LEU A 78 -6.84 -17.47 -5.32
N LEU A 79 -7.74 -17.36 -6.31
CA LEU A 79 -9.11 -16.88 -6.15
C LEU A 79 -9.99 -18.03 -5.63
N LEU A 80 -10.69 -17.79 -4.53
CA LEU A 80 -11.65 -18.71 -3.92
C LEU A 80 -13.05 -18.39 -4.44
N LYS A 81 -13.58 -19.22 -5.35
CA LYS A 81 -14.90 -18.98 -5.96
C LYS A 81 -15.66 -20.28 -6.18
N GLY A 82 -16.89 -20.37 -5.65
CA GLY A 82 -17.76 -21.52 -5.86
C GLY A 82 -17.18 -22.85 -5.37
N GLY A 83 -16.42 -22.82 -4.27
CA GLY A 83 -15.70 -23.99 -3.74
C GLY A 83 -14.44 -24.40 -4.52
N GLN A 84 -14.08 -23.64 -5.57
CA GLN A 84 -12.89 -23.89 -6.37
C GLN A 84 -11.77 -22.90 -6.02
N ARG A 85 -10.53 -23.35 -6.20
CA ARG A 85 -9.31 -22.54 -6.17
C ARG A 85 -8.86 -22.30 -7.60
N LEU A 86 -8.94 -21.05 -8.05
CA LEU A 86 -8.56 -20.64 -9.40
C LEU A 86 -7.26 -19.84 -9.31
N SER A 87 -6.29 -20.10 -10.18
CA SER A 87 -5.05 -19.34 -10.23
C SER A 87 -4.71 -19.02 -11.68
N LEU A 88 -4.06 -17.88 -11.89
CA LEU A 88 -3.42 -17.52 -13.16
C LEU A 88 -1.93 -17.88 -13.15
N ASP A 89 -1.42 -18.36 -12.02
CA ASP A 89 -0.02 -18.69 -11.80
C ASP A 89 0.27 -20.10 -12.34
N ASP A 90 1.39 -20.26 -13.02
CA ASP A 90 1.96 -21.55 -13.41
C ASP A 90 3.40 -21.67 -12.87
N PRO A 91 3.57 -21.83 -11.54
CA PRO A 91 4.90 -21.94 -10.96
C PRO A 91 5.51 -23.28 -11.39
N ARG A 92 6.66 -23.20 -12.09
CA ARG A 92 7.44 -24.40 -12.42
C ARG A 92 7.84 -25.09 -11.11
N GLN A 93 7.31 -26.29 -10.87
CA GLN A 93 7.68 -27.07 -9.69
C GLN A 93 9.18 -27.38 -9.70
N GLY A 94 9.87 -27.06 -8.61
CA GLY A 94 11.19 -27.62 -8.30
C GLY A 94 12.41 -26.72 -8.54
N ASN A 95 12.26 -25.50 -9.06
CA ASN A 95 13.35 -24.53 -9.06
C ASN A 95 13.06 -23.40 -8.06
N PRO A 96 14.00 -23.03 -7.17
CA PRO A 96 13.98 -21.73 -6.52
C PRO A 96 13.77 -20.65 -7.61
N GLU A 97 12.97 -19.63 -7.33
CA GLU A 97 12.88 -18.48 -8.24
C GLU A 97 14.30 -17.98 -8.50
N GLU A 98 14.77 -18.17 -9.73
CA GLU A 98 16.17 -17.98 -10.13
C GLU A 98 16.60 -16.50 -9.99
N SER A 99 15.65 -15.60 -9.71
CA SER A 99 15.85 -14.17 -9.52
C SER A 99 16.01 -13.71 -8.06
N ASP A 100 15.99 -14.62 -7.09
CA ASP A 100 15.97 -14.28 -5.67
C ASP A 100 17.35 -14.40 -4.97
N TYR A 101 18.31 -13.64 -5.50
CA TYR A 101 19.69 -13.63 -5.04
C TYR A 101 20.27 -12.20 -5.01
N LEU A 102 21.38 -12.06 -4.29
CA LEU A 102 22.21 -10.86 -4.30
C LEU A 102 23.52 -11.16 -5.04
N VAL A 103 24.02 -10.24 -5.85
CA VAL A 103 25.39 -10.32 -6.37
C VAL A 103 26.30 -9.43 -5.55
N GLN A 104 27.36 -10.00 -4.98
CA GLN A 104 28.43 -9.28 -4.31
C GLN A 104 29.77 -9.73 -4.90
N ASP A 105 30.60 -8.78 -5.36
CA ASP A 105 31.92 -9.06 -5.95
C ASP A 105 31.88 -10.09 -7.09
N GLY A 106 30.83 -10.05 -7.91
CA GLY A 106 30.62 -10.99 -9.02
C GLY A 106 30.18 -12.40 -8.61
N LYS A 107 29.90 -12.62 -7.32
CA LYS A 107 29.39 -13.89 -6.80
C LYS A 107 27.93 -13.77 -6.37
N GLU A 108 27.13 -14.76 -6.75
CA GLU A 108 25.75 -14.88 -6.28
C GLU A 108 25.68 -15.39 -4.84
N ILE A 109 24.81 -14.76 -4.07
CA ILE A 109 24.44 -15.11 -2.70
C ILE A 109 22.94 -15.38 -2.73
N HIS A 110 22.60 -16.66 -2.58
CA HIS A 110 21.23 -17.15 -2.52
C HIS A 110 20.75 -17.17 -1.07
N PHE A 111 19.44 -17.29 -0.83
CA PHE A 111 18.87 -17.31 0.52
C PHE A 111 17.81 -18.41 0.67
N THR A 112 17.76 -19.02 1.85
CA THR A 112 16.68 -19.96 2.25
C THR A 112 15.78 -19.28 3.27
N LEU A 113 14.48 -19.26 3.02
CA LEU A 113 13.47 -18.79 3.98
C LEU A 113 13.41 -19.68 5.22
N ASP A 114 13.42 -19.07 6.40
CA ASP A 114 13.25 -19.72 7.69
C ASP A 114 11.81 -19.56 8.18
N PHE A 115 10.96 -20.48 7.72
CA PHE A 115 9.55 -20.57 8.11
C PHE A 115 9.36 -20.79 9.62
N GLY A 116 10.34 -21.38 10.31
CA GLY A 116 10.28 -21.59 11.76
C GLY A 116 10.40 -20.30 12.57
N GLN A 117 10.90 -19.22 11.96
CA GLN A 117 11.03 -17.89 12.56
C GLN A 117 10.02 -16.89 11.98
N THR A 118 8.94 -17.38 11.37
CA THR A 118 7.85 -16.55 10.84
C THR A 118 7.22 -15.71 11.95
N LYS A 119 7.03 -14.41 11.69
CA LYS A 119 6.28 -13.51 12.58
C LYS A 119 5.00 -13.07 11.89
N ILE A 120 3.92 -13.00 12.66
CA ILE A 120 2.60 -12.59 12.20
C ILE A 120 2.15 -11.42 13.08
N SER A 121 1.69 -10.34 12.47
CA SER A 121 1.07 -9.21 13.15
C SER A 121 -0.13 -8.69 12.38
N GLU A 122 -0.96 -7.88 13.03
CA GLU A 122 -1.99 -7.12 12.32
C GLU A 122 -1.32 -6.05 11.43
N SER A 123 -1.85 -5.85 10.23
CA SER A 123 -1.56 -4.68 9.42
C SER A 123 -2.78 -3.75 9.48
N ILE A 124 -2.58 -2.50 9.91
CA ILE A 124 -3.65 -1.52 10.05
C ILE A 124 -3.14 -0.19 9.50
N GLY A 125 -3.81 0.34 8.48
CA GLY A 125 -3.38 1.61 7.89
C GLY A 125 -4.28 2.12 6.79
N LYS A 126 -3.70 2.94 5.91
CA LYS A 126 -4.44 3.56 4.79
C LYS A 126 -4.99 2.54 3.78
N LEU A 127 -4.40 1.35 3.73
CA LEU A 127 -4.80 0.23 2.88
C LEU A 127 -5.84 -0.68 3.54
N GLY A 128 -6.36 -0.29 4.71
CA GLY A 128 -7.34 -1.04 5.47
C GLY A 128 -6.69 -1.87 6.58
N ARG A 129 -7.42 -2.88 7.03
CA ARG A 129 -6.96 -3.89 8.01
C ARG A 129 -6.53 -5.15 7.29
N GLY A 130 -5.59 -5.88 7.88
CA GLY A 130 -4.98 -7.05 7.27
C GLY A 130 -4.06 -7.81 8.21
N LYS A 131 -3.29 -8.73 7.63
CA LYS A 131 -2.20 -9.45 8.29
C LYS A 131 -0.88 -9.12 7.61
N HIS A 132 0.15 -8.92 8.42
CA HIS A 132 1.54 -8.76 8.01
C HIS A 132 2.32 -10.00 8.43
N VAL A 133 3.08 -10.56 7.51
CA VAL A 133 3.91 -11.74 7.71
C VAL A 133 5.36 -11.39 7.39
N GLU A 134 6.26 -11.70 8.32
CA GLU A 134 7.70 -11.57 8.13
C GLU A 134 8.34 -12.95 8.18
N ILE A 135 9.12 -13.29 7.16
CA ILE A 135 9.87 -14.55 7.09
C ILE A 135 11.34 -14.20 6.87
N PRO A 136 12.21 -14.37 7.89
CA PRO A 136 13.64 -14.14 7.70
C PRO A 136 14.22 -15.21 6.75
N ALA A 137 15.31 -14.86 6.08
CA ALA A 137 16.03 -15.76 5.19
C ALA A 137 17.53 -15.78 5.53
N GLN A 138 18.14 -16.96 5.47
CA GLN A 138 19.56 -17.16 5.74
C GLN A 138 20.33 -17.31 4.42
N PRO A 139 21.51 -16.68 4.28
CA PRO A 139 22.32 -16.82 3.09
C PRO A 139 22.83 -18.26 2.91
N ILE A 140 22.81 -18.75 1.68
CA ILE A 140 23.37 -20.04 1.25
C ILE A 140 24.75 -19.75 0.66
N GLY A 141 25.82 -19.99 1.42
CA GLY A 141 27.18 -19.67 0.97
C GLY A 141 28.22 -19.76 2.09
N PRO A 142 29.51 -19.43 1.81
CA PRO A 142 30.57 -19.52 2.80
C PRO A 142 30.31 -18.57 3.97
N SER A 143 30.50 -19.09 5.18
CA SER A 143 30.34 -18.39 6.45
C SER A 143 31.12 -17.07 6.47
N GLY A 144 30.46 -15.96 6.80
CA GLY A 144 31.11 -14.64 6.95
C GLY A 144 30.33 -13.44 6.41
N THR A 145 29.26 -13.65 5.65
CA THR A 145 28.38 -12.54 5.21
C THR A 145 27.44 -12.13 6.34
N SER A 146 27.52 -10.89 6.81
CA SER A 146 26.58 -10.30 7.78
C SER A 146 25.23 -9.90 7.16
N LEU A 147 24.91 -10.46 6.00
CA LEU A 147 23.70 -10.15 5.24
C LEU A 147 22.50 -10.84 5.87
N ARG A 148 21.43 -10.05 6.03
CA ARG A 148 20.14 -10.54 6.47
C ARG A 148 19.11 -10.15 5.43
N ARG A 149 18.29 -11.12 5.05
CA ARG A 149 17.12 -10.91 4.21
C ARG A 149 15.86 -11.23 5.00
N THR A 150 14.79 -10.50 4.74
CA THR A 150 13.46 -10.79 5.27
C THR A 150 12.44 -10.60 4.15
N LEU A 151 11.58 -11.60 3.95
CA LEU A 151 10.40 -11.48 3.10
C LEU A 151 9.26 -10.88 3.93
N HIS A 152 8.68 -9.78 3.45
CA HIS A 152 7.51 -9.13 4.05
C HIS A 152 6.32 -9.31 3.13
N VAL A 153 5.20 -9.80 3.66
CA VAL A 153 3.95 -9.98 2.92
C VAL A 153 2.81 -9.39 3.74
N GLU A 154 2.04 -8.49 3.11
CA GLU A 154 0.82 -7.94 3.69
C GLU A 154 -0.38 -8.34 2.84
N VAL A 155 -1.43 -8.85 3.48
CA VAL A 155 -2.72 -9.14 2.86
C VAL A 155 -3.78 -8.37 3.62
N TYR A 156 -4.68 -7.72 2.91
CA TYR A 156 -5.68 -6.82 3.47
C TYR A 156 -7.10 -7.34 3.20
N ASP A 157 -7.97 -7.28 4.22
CA ASP A 157 -9.39 -7.62 4.09
C ASP A 157 -10.14 -6.58 3.24
N ASP A 158 -9.83 -5.31 3.49
CA ASP A 158 -10.56 -4.16 2.97
C ASP A 158 -9.67 -3.32 2.05
N PHE A 159 -8.85 -3.97 1.22
CA PHE A 159 -7.95 -3.28 0.31
C PHE A 159 -8.75 -2.29 -0.55
N PRO A 160 -8.40 -0.99 -0.59
CA PRO A 160 -9.16 -0.01 -1.32
C PRO A 160 -9.28 -0.43 -2.78
N ASN A 161 -10.49 -0.36 -3.34
CA ASN A 161 -10.70 -0.58 -4.77
C ASN A 161 -10.08 0.59 -5.54
N ILE A 162 -8.77 0.51 -5.78
CA ILE A 162 -8.06 1.33 -6.75
C ILE A 162 -8.28 0.65 -8.10
N LEU A 163 -9.38 1.02 -8.74
CA LEU A 163 -9.81 0.64 -10.10
C LEU A 163 -8.71 -0.06 -10.92
N LEU A 164 -8.88 -1.37 -11.11
CA LEU A 164 -8.22 -2.17 -12.14
C LEU A 164 -8.91 -1.92 -13.50
#